data_AF-A0A945SJS6-F1
#
_entry.id   AF-A0A945SJS6-F1
#
_cell.length_a   1.000
_cell.length_b   1.000
_cell.length_c   1.000
_cell.angle_alpha   90.00
_cell.angle_beta   90.00
_cell.angle_gamma   90.00
#
_symmetry.space_group_name_H-M   'P 1'
#
loop_
_entity.id
_entity.type
_entity.pdbx_description
1 polymer ?
#
loop_
_entity_poly.entity_id
_entity_poly.type
_entity_poly.pdbx_seq_one_letter_code
_entity_poly.pdbx_strand_id
1 'polypeptide(L)'
;MSQSVSDTLNPLHSQENRRILAVDDDEELLKQYRNILAHSGGSTASSSGQLIDALKKELGGSDDKVEAVTDRIIYQLDCFLQGEQAVEAVEQSLLEQRSYAV
;
A
#
# COMPACT_ATOMS: atom_id res chain seq x y z
N MET A 1 44.04 -27.45 2.15
CA MET A 1 43.58 -26.27 2.90
C MET A 1 43.40 -25.12 1.92
N SER A 2 42.32 -24.36 2.09
CA SER A 2 42.03 -23.07 1.45
C SER A 2 41.37 -23.11 0.06
N GLN A 3 40.04 -23.25 0.05
CA GLN A 3 39.20 -22.49 -0.87
C GLN A 3 38.40 -21.50 -0.03
N SER A 4 38.83 -20.23 -0.12
CA SER A 4 38.12 -19.10 0.44
C SER A 4 37.01 -18.75 -0.56
N VAL A 5 35.80 -19.26 -0.31
CA VAL A 5 34.60 -18.76 -0.98
C VAL A 5 34.24 -17.45 -0.32
N SER A 6 34.68 -16.36 -0.94
CA SER A 6 34.21 -15.02 -0.63
C SER A 6 32.73 -14.95 -0.98
N ASP A 7 31.89 -15.20 0.02
CA ASP A 7 30.48 -14.81 0.03
C ASP A 7 30.44 -13.29 -0.15
N THR A 8 30.35 -12.90 -1.41
CA THR A 8 30.16 -11.51 -1.80
C THR A 8 28.70 -11.22 -1.55
N LEU A 9 28.40 -10.80 -0.32
CA LEU A 9 27.10 -10.28 0.08
C LEU A 9 26.74 -9.13 -0.85
N ASN A 10 26.00 -9.44 -1.91
CA ASN A 10 25.30 -8.47 -2.71
C ASN A 10 24.30 -7.77 -1.77
N PRO A 11 24.41 -6.45 -1.51
CA PRO A 11 23.34 -5.74 -0.88
C PRO A 11 22.26 -5.54 -1.95
N LEU A 12 21.52 -6.61 -2.26
CA LEU A 12 20.22 -6.46 -2.89
C LEU A 12 19.45 -5.59 -1.91
N HIS A 13 19.21 -4.34 -2.28
CA HIS A 13 18.05 -3.61 -1.81
C HIS A 13 16.87 -4.57 -2.01
N SER A 14 16.47 -5.30 -0.97
CA SER A 14 15.21 -6.03 -0.96
C SER A 14 14.15 -4.94 -1.06
N GLN A 15 13.73 -4.65 -2.29
CA GLN A 15 12.62 -3.76 -2.53
C GLN A 15 11.43 -4.40 -1.83
N GLU A 16 11.00 -3.75 -0.74
CA GLU A 16 9.88 -4.16 0.08
C GLU A 16 8.67 -4.51 -0.81
N ASN A 17 8.03 -5.65 -0.55
CA ASN A 17 6.84 -6.04 -1.29
C ASN A 17 5.70 -5.09 -0.91
N ARG A 18 5.25 -4.29 -1.87
CA ARG A 18 4.19 -3.28 -1.68
C ARG A 18 2.89 -3.62 -2.41
N ARG A 19 2.73 -4.89 -2.80
CA ARG A 19 1.51 -5.38 -3.45
C ARG A 19 0.52 -5.84 -2.39
N ILE A 20 -0.67 -5.26 -2.39
CA ILE A 20 -1.75 -5.56 -1.46
C ILE A 20 -2.92 -6.13 -2.24
N LEU A 21 -3.49 -7.22 -1.74
CA LEU A 21 -4.75 -7.78 -2.18
C LEU A 21 -5.83 -7.36 -1.17
N ALA A 22 -6.89 -6.70 -1.63
CA ALA A 22 -8.04 -6.32 -0.79
C ALA A 22 -9.29 -7.03 -1.29
N VAL A 23 -10.02 -7.69 -0.39
CA VAL A 23 -11.25 -8.41 -0.69
C VAL A 23 -12.31 -7.97 0.31
N ASP A 24 -13.37 -7.38 -0.20
CA ASP A 24 -14.45 -6.83 0.62
C ASP A 24 -15.74 -6.83 -0.20
N ASP A 25 -16.88 -7.09 0.42
CA ASP A 25 -18.18 -7.07 -0.26
C ASP A 25 -18.74 -5.66 -0.43
N ASP A 26 -18.15 -4.67 0.26
CA ASP A 26 -18.46 -3.25 0.12
C ASP A 26 -17.55 -2.56 -0.92
N GLU A 27 -18.13 -2.21 -2.07
CA GLU A 27 -17.42 -1.50 -3.14
C GLU A 27 -16.95 -0.10 -2.71
N GLU A 28 -17.69 0.59 -1.83
CA GLU A 28 -17.29 1.91 -1.32
C GLU A 28 -16.05 1.79 -0.44
N LEU A 29 -15.96 0.73 0.36
CA LEU A 29 -14.78 0.47 1.19
C LEU A 29 -13.54 0.14 0.33
N LEU A 30 -13.69 -0.64 -0.74
CA LEU A 30 -12.61 -0.90 -1.70
C LEU A 30 -12.13 0.40 -2.38
N LYS A 31 -13.04 1.32 -2.72
CA LYS A 31 -12.68 2.64 -3.26
C LYS A 31 -11.89 3.47 -2.24
N GLN A 32 -12.25 3.40 -0.96
CA GLN A 32 -11.51 4.07 0.10
C GLN A 32 -10.09 3.50 0.25
N TYR A 33 -9.91 2.17 0.20
CA TYR A 33 -8.57 1.56 0.24
C TYR A 33 -7.67 2.06 -0.89
N ARG A 34 -8.20 2.15 -2.12
CA ARG A 34 -7.46 2.73 -3.27
C ARG A 34 -7.07 4.18 -3.03
N ASN A 35 -7.97 4.98 -2.45
CA ASN A 35 -7.67 6.37 -2.14
C ASN A 35 -6.58 6.53 -1.08
N ILE A 36 -6.59 5.67 -0.07
CA ILE A 36 -5.65 5.76 1.07
C ILE A 36 -4.27 5.21 0.70
N LEU A 37 -4.20 4.10 -0.04
CA LEU A 37 -2.99 3.29 -0.21
C LEU A 37 -2.34 3.42 -1.59
N ALA A 38 -3.10 3.72 -2.65
CA ALA A 38 -2.59 3.73 -4.03
C ALA A 38 -2.20 5.12 -4.58
N HIS A 39 -2.49 6.21 -3.86
CA HIS A 39 -2.23 7.57 -4.38
C HIS A 39 -0.77 8.01 -4.21
N SER A 40 -0.11 8.21 -5.36
CA SER A 40 1.15 8.94 -5.52
C SER A 40 0.91 10.45 -5.52
N GLY A 41 1.95 11.21 -5.19
CA GLY A 41 1.94 12.66 -5.23
C GLY A 41 1.46 13.21 -6.58
N GLY A 42 0.25 13.76 -6.57
CA GLY A 42 -0.33 14.55 -7.65
C GLY A 42 -1.37 15.46 -7.03
N SER A 43 -0.98 16.72 -6.79
CA SER A 43 -1.79 17.85 -6.31
C SER A 43 -3.31 17.69 -6.49
N THR A 44 -3.98 17.14 -5.49
CA THR A 44 -5.42 17.32 -5.25
C THR A 44 -5.62 17.66 -3.77
N ALA A 45 -5.19 18.87 -3.43
CA ALA A 45 -5.47 19.52 -2.15
C ALA A 45 -6.96 19.87 -1.99
N SER A 46 -7.89 18.93 -2.21
CA SER A 46 -9.32 19.20 -2.03
C SER A 46 -10.17 18.08 -1.43
N SER A 47 -9.81 16.79 -1.50
CA SER A 47 -10.68 15.72 -0.96
C SER A 47 -10.08 14.98 0.24
N SER A 48 -8.77 14.73 0.26
CA SER A 48 -8.12 14.04 1.39
C SER A 48 -7.98 14.94 2.63
N GLY A 49 -7.85 16.26 2.44
CA GLY A 49 -7.85 17.23 3.54
C GLY A 49 -9.18 17.25 4.28
N GLN A 50 -10.30 17.12 3.56
CA GLN A 50 -11.64 17.16 4.16
C GLN A 50 -11.94 15.97 5.07
N LEU A 51 -11.44 14.78 4.73
CA LEU A 51 -11.58 13.58 5.57
C LEU A 51 -10.73 13.67 6.84
N ILE A 52 -9.48 14.14 6.71
CA ILE A 52 -8.59 14.35 7.86
C ILE A 52 -9.11 15.47 8.75
N ASP A 53 -9.62 16.56 8.18
CA ASP A 53 -10.19 17.69 8.90
C ASP A 53 -11.52 17.31 9.58
N ALA A 54 -12.35 16.48 8.95
CA ALA A 54 -13.56 15.94 9.57
C ALA A 54 -13.23 15.09 10.80
N LEU A 55 -12.22 14.21 10.70
CA LEU A 55 -11.76 13.39 11.82
C LEU A 55 -11.12 14.24 12.94
N LYS A 56 -10.33 15.26 12.59
CA LYS A 56 -9.73 16.19 13.57
C LYS A 56 -10.78 17.04 14.29
N LYS A 57 -11.83 17.46 13.58
CA LYS A 57 -12.94 18.24 14.13
C LYS A 57 -13.77 17.43 15.13
N GLU A 58 -13.96 16.13 14.89
CA GLU A 58 -14.58 15.24 15.88
C GLU A 58 -13.67 14.95 17.08
N LEU A 59 -12.35 14.90 16.89
CA LEU A 59 -11.39 14.62 17.97
C LEU A 59 -10.94 15.85 18.79
N GLY A 60 -11.39 17.07 18.44
CA GLY A 60 -11.08 18.30 19.20
C GLY A 60 -9.62 18.77 19.13
N GLY A 61 -8.85 18.35 18.11
CA GLY A 61 -7.43 18.69 17.97
C GLY A 61 -7.22 20.11 17.45
N SER A 62 -6.55 20.97 18.22
CA SER A 62 -6.12 22.31 17.81
C SER A 62 -5.06 22.26 16.69
N ASP A 63 -5.04 23.31 15.88
CA ASP A 63 -4.17 23.60 14.73
C ASP A 63 -2.66 23.53 15.02
N ASP A 64 -2.13 22.34 15.29
CA ASP A 64 -0.70 22.11 15.14
C ASP A 64 -0.40 21.81 13.66
N LYS A 65 0.32 22.76 13.10
CA LYS A 65 0.88 22.81 11.75
C LYS A 65 1.55 21.46 11.43
N VAL A 66 0.84 20.63 10.66
CA VAL A 66 1.36 19.32 10.22
C VAL A 66 2.57 19.57 9.35
N GLU A 67 3.76 19.20 9.83
CA GLU A 67 4.95 19.17 8.99
C GLU A 67 4.67 18.27 7.79
N ALA A 68 4.69 18.90 6.62
CA ALA A 68 4.49 18.21 5.36
C ALA A 68 5.74 17.37 5.04
N VAL A 69 5.47 16.23 4.41
CA VAL A 69 6.41 15.36 3.69
C VAL A 69 7.17 14.35 4.56
N THR A 70 6.46 13.31 4.98
CA THR A 70 7.02 11.95 4.95
C THR A 70 6.56 11.30 3.66
N ASP A 71 7.52 10.86 2.83
CA ASP A 71 7.27 10.14 1.57
C ASP A 71 6.15 9.10 1.73
N ARG A 72 4.98 9.40 1.18
CA ARG A 72 3.83 8.50 1.29
C ARG A 72 4.14 7.28 0.45
N ILE A 73 4.33 6.15 1.12
CA ILE A 73 4.63 4.86 0.48
C ILE A 73 3.46 4.49 -0.43
N ILE A 74 3.76 4.28 -1.71
CA ILE A 74 2.78 3.90 -2.72
C ILE A 74 2.66 2.37 -2.72
N TYR A 75 1.44 1.88 -2.47
CA TYR A 75 1.11 0.47 -2.60
C TYR A 75 0.41 0.17 -3.92
N GLN A 76 0.66 -1.02 -4.47
CA GLN A 76 -0.08 -1.56 -5.61
C GLN A 76 -1.26 -2.35 -5.06
N LEU A 77 -2.49 -1.90 -5.31
CA LEU A 77 -3.68 -2.56 -4.79
C LEU A 77 -4.44 -3.28 -5.91
N ASP A 78 -4.67 -4.58 -5.70
CA ASP A 78 -5.64 -5.35 -6.45
C ASP A 78 -6.87 -5.55 -5.54
N CYS A 79 -8.05 -5.09 -5.98
CA CYS A 79 -9.28 -5.13 -5.19
C CYS A 79 -10.33 -6.01 -5.86
N PHE A 80 -10.96 -6.89 -5.08
CA PHE A 80 -11.96 -7.83 -5.55
C PHE A 80 -13.19 -7.81 -4.63
N LEU A 81 -14.38 -7.93 -5.22
CA LEU A 81 -15.64 -8.02 -4.47
C LEU A 81 -15.96 -9.45 -4.01
N GLN A 82 -15.29 -10.43 -4.60
CA GLN A 82 -15.58 -11.84 -4.40
C GLN A 82 -14.32 -12.63 -4.07
N GLY A 83 -14.44 -13.56 -3.13
CA GLY A 83 -13.34 -14.43 -2.72
C GLY A 83 -12.83 -15.33 -3.86
N GLU A 84 -13.69 -15.78 -4.76
CA GLU A 84 -13.29 -16.59 -5.92
C GLU A 84 -12.29 -15.85 -6.82
N GLN A 85 -12.58 -14.58 -7.12
CA GLN A 85 -11.69 -13.72 -7.90
C GLN A 85 -10.36 -13.48 -7.18
N ALA A 86 -10.39 -13.37 -5.86
CA ALA A 86 -9.19 -13.20 -5.05
C ALA A 86 -8.30 -14.46 -5.05
N VAL A 87 -8.90 -15.64 -5.00
CA VAL A 87 -8.17 -16.91 -5.10
C VAL A 87 -7.49 -17.03 -6.46
N GLU A 88 -8.23 -16.75 -7.55
CA GLU A 88 -7.67 -16.75 -8.90
C GLU A 88 -6.50 -15.76 -9.02
N ALA A 89 -6.64 -14.55 -8.45
CA ALA A 89 -5.58 -13.56 -8.42
C ALA A 89 -4.34 -14.06 -7.64
N VAL A 90 -4.52 -14.74 -6.51
CA VAL A 90 -3.41 -15.33 -5.73
C VAL A 90 -2.72 -16.44 -6.52
N GLU A 91 -3.47 -17.37 -7.11
CA GLU A 91 -2.91 -18.45 -7.92
C GLU A 91 -2.09 -17.91 -9.09
N GLN A 92 -2.64 -16.92 -9.80
CA GLN A 92 -1.93 -16.24 -10.89
C GLN A 92 -0.67 -15.51 -10.39
N SER A 93 -0.75 -14.86 -9.23
CA SER A 93 0.38 -14.16 -8.62
C SER A 93 1.57 -15.09 -8.30
N LEU A 94 1.28 -16.35 -7.93
CA LEU A 94 2.29 -17.37 -7.67
C LEU A 94 2.93 -17.87 -8.96
N LEU A 95 2.13 -18.08 -10.02
CA LEU A 95 2.63 -18.45 -11.35
C LEU A 95 3.56 -17.38 -11.92
N GLU A 96 3.22 -16.11 -11.71
CA GLU A 96 4.02 -14.96 -12.17
C GLU A 96 5.21 -14.63 -11.28
N GLN A 97 5.41 -15.35 -10.16
CA GLN A 97 6.41 -15.05 -9.13
C GLN A 97 6.32 -13.61 -8.60
N ARG A 98 5.11 -13.07 -8.57
CA ARG A 98 4.78 -11.74 -8.05
C ARG A 98 3.78 -11.95 -6.93
N SER A 99 4.21 -12.35 -5.74
CA SER A 99 3.30 -12.56 -4.61
C SER A 99 2.82 -11.23 -4.00
N TYR A 100 1.69 -11.28 -3.29
CA TYR A 100 1.26 -10.18 -2.43
C TYR A 100 2.07 -10.13 -1.13
N ALA A 101 2.10 -8.97 -0.49
CA ALA A 101 2.65 -8.80 0.84
C ALA A 101 1.73 -9.48 1.88
N VAL A 102 2.32 -10.00 2.96
CA VAL A 102 1.64 -10.66 4.08
C VAL A 102 1.85 -9.84 5.35
#